data_AF-W2GK81-F1
#
_entry.id   AF-W2GK81-F1
#
_cell.length_a   1.000
_cell.length_b   1.000
_cell.length_c   1.000
_cell.angle_alpha   90.00
_cell.angle_beta   90.00
_cell.angle_gamma   90.00
#
_symmetry.space_group_name_H-M   'P 1'
#
loop_
_entity.id
_entity.type
_entity.pdbx_description
1 polymer ?
#
loop_
_entity_poly.entity_id
_entity_poly.type
_entity_poly.pdbx_seq_one_letter_code
_entity_poly.pdbx_strand_id
1 'polypeptide(L)'
;MIVGYYKLYGNSADRYADFVGILQHHSVIPLPRLVYISGVLSMIYLISDFFWYAALGDVSVAAGVAISNSSPLFVYCLSVCFLNEHLNVNKILGVLTAFVGVILIVIFQDGSGFGAIEATTIIAGISMIISSAIYAGYQVALQLAIGEDVTDTSTLLTLAGLCGLFTFPPWILGTFLLAESPFSWLYESLAFPGTAEGVFLLISSGALTVVFCAFLPLAICWTSPLETSVGCMLTIPLSGIMDTCIHHTKFSWECIVGSVLVMAGFAILECSTKKKTAQQEPPTASAWA
;
A
#
# COMPACT_ATOMS: atom_id res chain seq x y z
N MET A 1 -10.72 4.88 17.80
CA MET A 1 -11.53 5.99 17.25
C MET A 1 -13.01 5.63 17.13
N ILE A 2 -13.39 4.60 16.37
CA ILE A 2 -14.80 4.17 16.18
C ILE A 2 -15.54 3.91 17.50
N VAL A 3 -14.96 3.12 18.39
CA VAL A 3 -15.63 2.77 19.66
C VAL A 3 -15.80 3.99 20.55
N GLY A 4 -14.88 4.96 20.50
CA GLY A 4 -15.02 6.24 21.18
C GLY A 4 -16.16 7.07 20.60
N TYR A 5 -16.26 7.13 19.27
CA TYR A 5 -17.36 7.82 18.57
C TYR A 5 -18.72 7.22 18.96
N TYR A 6 -18.89 5.91 18.88
CA TYR A 6 -20.17 5.26 19.21
C TYR A 6 -20.50 5.26 20.70
N LYS A 7 -19.52 5.25 21.61
CA LYS A 7 -19.81 5.44 23.05
C LYS A 7 -20.28 6.85 23.38
N LEU A 8 -19.75 7.86 22.68
CA LEU A 8 -20.10 9.26 22.92
C LEU A 8 -21.40 9.66 22.22
N TYR A 9 -21.54 9.32 20.93
CA TYR A 9 -22.62 9.78 20.04
C TYR A 9 -23.57 8.67 19.56
N GLY A 10 -23.32 7.41 19.89
CA GLY A 10 -24.15 6.28 19.48
C GLY A 10 -25.43 6.15 20.31
N ASN A 11 -26.22 5.14 19.97
CA ASN A 11 -27.52 4.90 20.58
C ASN A 11 -27.37 4.46 22.05
N SER A 12 -28.43 4.53 22.86
CA SER A 12 -28.36 4.17 24.30
C SER A 12 -27.82 2.76 24.55
N ALA A 13 -28.03 1.83 23.61
CA ALA A 13 -27.49 0.47 23.64
C ALA A 13 -25.96 0.43 23.41
N ASP A 14 -25.41 1.26 22.53
CA ASP A 14 -23.96 1.32 22.23
C ASP A 14 -23.16 1.91 23.39
N ARG A 15 -23.79 2.77 24.21
CA ARG A 15 -23.15 3.42 25.35
C ARG A 15 -22.84 2.45 26.50
N TYR A 16 -23.64 1.38 26.63
CA TYR A 16 -23.46 0.32 27.62
C TYR A 16 -22.89 -0.99 27.06
N ALA A 17 -22.76 -1.12 25.74
CA ALA A 17 -22.19 -2.30 25.11
C ALA A 17 -20.67 -2.39 25.33
N ASP A 18 -20.18 -3.64 25.41
CA ASP A 18 -18.75 -3.94 25.43
C ASP A 18 -18.09 -3.61 24.09
N PHE A 19 -16.78 -3.41 24.10
CA PHE A 19 -15.97 -3.07 22.91
C PHE A 19 -16.26 -4.02 21.73
N VAL A 20 -16.31 -5.32 22.00
CA VAL A 20 -16.59 -6.36 21.00
C VAL A 20 -18.04 -6.29 20.51
N GLY A 21 -18.98 -5.99 21.41
CA GLY A 21 -20.41 -5.84 21.07
C GLY A 21 -20.65 -4.66 20.12
N ILE A 22 -19.98 -3.52 20.35
CA ILE A 22 -20.08 -2.34 19.47
C ILE A 22 -19.52 -2.65 18.08
N LEU A 23 -18.35 -3.31 18.01
CA LEU A 23 -17.75 -3.67 16.73
C LEU A 23 -18.61 -4.69 15.95
N GLN A 24 -19.26 -5.62 16.64
CA GLN A 24 -20.13 -6.61 16.03
C GLN A 24 -21.44 -6.01 15.53
N HIS A 25 -21.98 -5.02 16.26
CA HIS A 25 -23.24 -4.38 15.91
C HIS A 25 -23.13 -3.47 14.67
N HIS A 26 -21.96 -2.85 14.48
CA HIS A 26 -21.73 -1.88 13.40
C HIS A 26 -20.89 -2.42 12.22
N SER A 27 -20.45 -3.68 12.27
CA SER A 27 -19.74 -4.33 11.16
C SER A 27 -20.70 -5.17 10.32
N VAL A 28 -20.70 -4.98 9.00
CA VAL A 28 -21.51 -5.80 8.08
C VAL A 28 -21.00 -7.24 8.00
N ILE A 29 -19.69 -7.44 8.20
CA ILE A 29 -19.06 -8.77 8.24
C ILE A 29 -18.99 -9.26 9.69
N PRO A 30 -19.34 -10.54 9.96
CA PRO A 30 -19.23 -11.11 11.29
C PRO A 30 -17.79 -11.06 11.81
N LEU A 31 -17.61 -10.56 13.04
CA LEU A 31 -16.30 -10.35 13.65
C LEU A 31 -15.36 -11.57 13.61
N PRO A 32 -15.80 -12.82 13.91
CA PRO A 32 -14.89 -13.97 13.87
C PRO A 32 -14.25 -14.18 12.49
N ARG A 33 -15.02 -13.93 11.43
CA ARG A 33 -14.52 -13.97 10.05
C ARG A 33 -13.55 -12.82 9.79
N LEU A 34 -13.88 -11.61 10.26
CA LEU A 34 -13.01 -10.44 10.12
C LEU A 34 -11.65 -10.63 10.83
N VAL A 35 -11.65 -11.22 12.02
CA VAL A 35 -10.45 -11.56 12.80
C VAL A 35 -9.59 -12.56 12.05
N TYR A 36 -10.18 -13.64 11.51
CA TYR A 36 -9.46 -14.63 10.71
C TYR A 36 -8.83 -14.01 9.46
N ILE A 37 -9.63 -13.24 8.70
CA ILE A 37 -9.15 -12.54 7.48
C ILE A 37 -8.01 -11.58 7.83
N SER A 38 -8.19 -10.76 8.87
CA SER A 38 -7.16 -9.79 9.30
C SER A 38 -5.87 -10.49 9.69
N GLY A 39 -5.94 -11.60 10.42
CA GLY A 39 -4.76 -12.36 10.83
C GLY A 39 -3.94 -12.89 9.63
N VAL A 40 -4.61 -13.45 8.63
CA VAL A 40 -3.94 -13.96 7.41
C VAL A 40 -3.36 -12.80 6.59
N LEU A 41 -4.16 -11.76 6.36
CA LEU A 41 -3.75 -10.62 5.53
C LEU A 41 -2.60 -9.83 6.15
N SER A 42 -2.58 -9.66 7.48
CA SER A 42 -1.46 -9.01 8.19
C SER A 42 -0.14 -9.71 7.97
N MET A 43 -0.12 -11.04 7.92
CA MET A 43 1.12 -11.79 7.70
C MET A 43 1.65 -11.57 6.28
N ILE A 44 0.77 -11.54 5.28
CA ILE A 44 1.15 -11.25 3.88
C ILE A 44 1.70 -9.81 3.79
N TYR A 45 1.01 -8.87 4.42
CA TYR A 45 1.40 -7.47 4.44
C TYR A 45 2.76 -7.27 5.13
N LEU A 46 3.03 -7.94 6.25
CA LEU A 46 4.30 -7.87 6.97
C LEU A 46 5.48 -8.38 6.11
N ILE A 47 5.28 -9.47 5.36
CA ILE A 47 6.31 -9.97 4.45
C ILE A 47 6.60 -8.94 3.35
N SER A 48 5.56 -8.30 2.81
CA SER A 48 5.70 -7.22 1.83
C SER A 48 6.53 -6.06 2.39
N ASP A 49 6.17 -5.57 3.58
CA ASP A 49 6.85 -4.47 4.26
C ASP A 49 8.32 -4.81 4.54
N PHE A 50 8.63 -6.04 4.93
CA PHE A 50 10.01 -6.47 5.16
C PHE A 50 10.89 -6.27 3.92
N PHE A 51 10.44 -6.74 2.74
CA PHE A 51 11.21 -6.55 1.49
C PHE A 51 11.31 -5.07 1.09
N TRP A 52 10.27 -4.28 1.38
CA TRP A 52 10.28 -2.85 1.09
C TRP A 52 11.30 -2.09 1.93
N TYR A 53 11.25 -2.26 3.26
CA TYR A 53 12.18 -1.59 4.17
C TYR A 53 13.62 -2.09 4.01
N ALA A 54 13.82 -3.38 3.74
CA ALA A 54 15.15 -3.93 3.44
C ALA A 54 15.77 -3.28 2.19
N ALA A 55 14.96 -2.95 1.19
CA ALA A 55 15.43 -2.32 -0.05
C ALA A 55 15.68 -0.81 0.08
N LEU A 56 14.99 -0.11 1.00
CA LEU A 56 15.15 1.34 1.19
C LEU A 56 16.55 1.75 1.66
N GLY A 57 17.37 0.82 2.16
CA GLY A 57 18.77 1.09 2.49
C GLY A 57 19.65 1.37 1.26
N ASP A 58 19.33 0.75 0.13
CA ASP A 58 20.14 0.77 -1.10
C ASP A 58 19.42 1.45 -2.29
N VAL A 59 18.17 1.90 -2.10
CA VAL A 59 17.33 2.51 -3.14
C VAL A 59 16.82 3.87 -2.67
N SER A 60 16.84 4.87 -3.56
CA SER A 60 16.24 6.18 -3.25
C SER A 60 14.74 6.05 -2.96
N VAL A 61 14.24 6.89 -2.05
CA VAL A 61 12.83 6.87 -1.65
C VAL A 61 11.93 7.14 -2.86
N ALA A 62 12.33 8.04 -3.75
CA ALA A 62 11.59 8.33 -4.98
C ALA A 62 11.49 7.12 -5.92
N ALA A 63 12.61 6.43 -6.17
CA ALA A 63 12.63 5.22 -7.00
C ALA A 63 11.76 4.13 -6.38
N GLY A 64 11.86 3.93 -5.07
CA GLY A 64 11.03 2.95 -4.38
C GLY A 64 9.55 3.27 -4.52
N VAL A 65 9.13 4.49 -4.19
CA VAL A 65 7.73 4.92 -4.27
C VAL A 65 7.16 4.72 -5.68
N ALA A 66 7.96 4.97 -6.72
CA ALA A 66 7.55 4.70 -8.10
C ALA A 66 7.37 3.19 -8.37
N ILE A 67 8.29 2.34 -7.90
CA ILE A 67 8.18 0.88 -8.04
C ILE A 67 6.95 0.35 -7.29
N SER A 68 6.67 0.81 -6.07
CA SER A 68 5.49 0.38 -5.29
C SER A 68 4.17 0.79 -5.92
N ASN A 69 4.11 1.96 -6.56
CA ASN A 69 2.94 2.40 -7.30
C ASN A 69 2.68 1.58 -8.59
N SER A 70 3.56 0.62 -8.93
CA SER A 70 3.28 -0.39 -9.94
C SER A 70 2.53 -1.63 -9.41
N SER A 71 2.23 -1.70 -8.10
CA SER A 71 1.42 -2.80 -7.53
C SER A 71 0.07 -3.05 -8.24
N PRO A 72 -0.65 -2.03 -8.74
CA PRO A 72 -1.91 -2.24 -9.48
C PRO A 72 -1.74 -3.07 -10.76
N LEU A 73 -0.53 -3.12 -11.32
CA LEU A 73 -0.22 -3.98 -12.46
C LEU A 73 -0.28 -5.46 -12.08
N PHE A 74 0.34 -5.80 -10.95
CA PHE A 74 0.31 -7.15 -10.40
C PHE A 74 -1.08 -7.50 -9.90
N VAL A 75 -1.82 -6.54 -9.34
CA VAL A 75 -3.24 -6.73 -8.97
C VAL A 75 -4.03 -7.13 -10.20
N TYR A 76 -3.89 -6.42 -11.34
CA TYR A 76 -4.61 -6.79 -12.56
C TYR A 76 -4.26 -8.20 -13.05
N CYS A 77 -2.98 -8.56 -13.08
CA CYS A 77 -2.55 -9.91 -13.46
C CYS A 77 -3.16 -10.98 -12.54
N LEU A 78 -3.15 -10.76 -11.23
CA LEU A 78 -3.70 -11.68 -10.25
C LEU A 78 -5.24 -11.74 -10.33
N SER A 79 -5.93 -10.60 -10.53
CA SER A 79 -7.38 -10.57 -10.71
C SER A 79 -7.83 -11.30 -11.97
N VAL A 80 -7.08 -11.23 -13.07
CA VAL A 80 -7.35 -12.05 -14.25
C VAL A 80 -7.24 -13.55 -13.92
N CYS A 81 -6.22 -13.96 -13.17
CA CYS A 81 -6.00 -15.36 -12.80
C CYS A 81 -7.01 -15.91 -11.78
N PHE A 82 -7.34 -15.13 -10.75
CA PHE A 82 -8.14 -15.60 -9.60
C PHE A 82 -9.61 -15.18 -9.66
N LEU A 83 -9.93 -14.02 -10.24
CA LEU A 83 -11.31 -13.52 -10.39
C LEU A 83 -11.89 -13.80 -11.79
N ASN A 84 -11.13 -14.44 -12.70
CA ASN A 84 -11.52 -14.69 -14.09
C ASN A 84 -11.97 -13.42 -14.83
N GLU A 85 -11.33 -12.28 -14.57
CA GLU A 85 -11.60 -11.05 -15.30
C GLU A 85 -11.23 -11.18 -16.78
N HIS A 86 -12.11 -10.69 -17.67
CA HIS A 86 -11.80 -10.62 -19.10
C HIS A 86 -10.59 -9.73 -19.39
N LEU A 87 -9.68 -10.26 -20.22
CA LEU A 87 -8.52 -9.53 -20.74
C LEU A 87 -8.98 -8.32 -21.56
N ASN A 88 -8.53 -7.13 -21.17
CA ASN A 88 -8.77 -5.90 -21.92
C ASN A 88 -7.44 -5.40 -22.47
N VAL A 89 -7.37 -5.20 -23.79
CA VAL A 89 -6.17 -4.74 -24.49
C VAL A 89 -5.65 -3.41 -23.92
N ASN A 90 -6.55 -2.51 -23.52
CA ASN A 90 -6.15 -1.23 -22.94
C ASN A 90 -5.49 -1.41 -21.56
N LYS A 91 -5.98 -2.35 -20.75
CA LYS A 91 -5.37 -2.67 -19.45
C LYS A 91 -3.99 -3.30 -19.65
N ILE A 92 -3.84 -4.21 -20.62
CA ILE A 92 -2.55 -4.82 -20.97
C ILE A 92 -1.54 -3.76 -21.42
N LEU A 93 -1.96 -2.80 -22.26
CA LEU A 93 -1.08 -1.71 -22.69
C LEU A 93 -0.64 -0.85 -21.50
N GLY A 94 -1.53 -0.56 -20.56
CA GLY A 94 -1.20 0.13 -19.30
C GLY A 94 -0.16 -0.64 -18.48
N VAL A 95 -0.34 -1.96 -18.33
CA VAL A 95 0.62 -2.83 -17.63
C VAL A 95 2.00 -2.81 -18.28
N LEU A 96 2.07 -3.01 -19.60
CA LEU A 96 3.35 -3.02 -20.31
C LEU A 96 4.05 -1.65 -20.19
N THR A 97 3.30 -0.57 -20.31
CA THR A 97 3.81 0.81 -20.19
C THR A 97 4.45 1.03 -18.82
N ALA A 98 3.73 0.72 -17.74
CA ALA A 98 4.27 0.92 -16.40
C ALA A 98 5.40 -0.08 -16.06
N PHE A 99 5.38 -1.31 -16.61
CA PHE A 99 6.48 -2.26 -16.44
C PHE A 99 7.80 -1.77 -17.05
N VAL A 100 7.74 -1.17 -18.24
CA VAL A 100 8.91 -0.51 -18.85
C VAL A 100 9.40 0.64 -17.96
N GLY A 101 8.47 1.37 -17.34
CA GLY A 101 8.80 2.45 -16.41
C GLY A 101 9.57 1.96 -15.19
N VAL A 102 9.11 0.87 -14.57
CA VAL A 102 9.77 0.21 -13.43
C VAL A 102 11.19 -0.24 -13.80
N ILE A 103 11.38 -0.86 -14.98
CA ILE A 103 12.70 -1.29 -15.45
C ILE A 103 13.66 -0.09 -15.58
N LEU A 104 13.20 1.02 -16.17
CA LEU A 104 14.01 2.22 -16.30
C LEU A 104 14.43 2.77 -14.93
N ILE A 105 13.52 2.80 -13.96
CA ILE A 105 13.81 3.29 -12.61
C ILE A 105 14.86 2.41 -11.93
N VAL A 106 14.67 1.09 -11.94
CA VAL A 106 15.61 0.15 -11.29
C VAL A 106 17.02 0.24 -11.90
N ILE A 107 17.13 0.48 -13.22
CA ILE A 107 18.43 0.56 -13.90
C ILE A 107 19.11 1.91 -13.68
N PHE A 108 18.36 3.02 -13.66
CA PHE A 108 18.91 4.38 -13.75
C PHE A 108 18.73 5.23 -12.48
N GLN A 109 18.22 4.65 -11.39
CA GLN A 109 17.99 5.38 -10.13
C GLN A 109 19.27 6.00 -9.54
N ASP A 110 20.43 5.38 -9.73
CA ASP A 110 21.70 5.84 -9.15
C ASP A 110 22.43 6.87 -10.04
N GLY A 111 21.85 7.22 -11.20
CA GLY A 111 22.49 8.10 -12.19
C GLY A 111 23.74 7.51 -12.86
N SER A 112 24.10 6.27 -12.53
CA SER A 112 25.13 5.50 -13.20
C SER A 112 24.57 4.92 -14.51
N GLY A 113 25.30 5.09 -15.62
CA GLY A 113 24.96 4.41 -16.86
C GLY A 113 25.12 2.89 -16.74
N PHE A 114 24.72 2.14 -17.79
CA PHE A 114 24.72 0.66 -17.87
C PHE A 114 26.01 -0.08 -17.42
N GLY A 115 27.13 0.61 -17.17
CA GLY A 115 28.42 0.02 -16.79
C GLY A 115 28.82 0.14 -15.32
N ALA A 116 28.06 0.83 -14.46
CA ALA A 116 28.42 1.07 -13.06
C ALA A 116 27.25 0.85 -12.09
N ILE A 117 26.35 -0.09 -12.43
CA ILE A 117 25.24 -0.47 -11.56
C ILE A 117 25.79 -1.39 -10.47
N GLU A 118 25.67 -0.99 -9.21
CA GLU A 118 26.06 -1.85 -8.09
C GLU A 118 25.08 -3.03 -7.98
N ALA A 119 25.63 -4.22 -7.69
CA ALA A 119 24.79 -5.42 -7.55
C ALA A 119 23.78 -5.28 -6.40
N THR A 120 24.13 -4.55 -5.35
CA THR A 120 23.27 -4.19 -4.21
C THR A 120 22.03 -3.41 -4.66
N THR A 121 22.20 -2.38 -5.50
CA THR A 121 21.10 -1.60 -6.08
C THR A 121 20.13 -2.49 -6.87
N ILE A 122 20.65 -3.41 -7.70
CA ILE A 122 19.81 -4.33 -8.49
C ILE A 122 19.03 -5.27 -7.57
N ILE A 123 19.69 -5.84 -6.55
CA ILE A 123 19.05 -6.74 -5.59
C ILE A 123 17.95 -6.01 -4.82
N ALA A 124 18.19 -4.77 -4.42
CA ALA A 124 17.22 -3.95 -3.71
C ALA A 124 16.05 -3.55 -4.61
N GLY A 125 16.30 -3.17 -5.87
CA GLY A 125 15.25 -2.93 -6.88
C GLY A 125 14.38 -4.16 -7.13
N ILE A 126 14.98 -5.36 -7.25
CA ILE A 126 14.24 -6.63 -7.35
C ILE A 126 13.43 -6.89 -6.08
N SER A 127 13.99 -6.63 -4.90
CA SER A 127 13.29 -6.78 -3.61
C SER A 127 12.06 -5.87 -3.53
N MET A 128 12.13 -4.64 -4.05
CA MET A 128 10.96 -3.76 -4.16
C MET A 128 9.90 -4.27 -5.13
N ILE A 129 10.31 -4.85 -6.26
CA ILE A 129 9.36 -5.48 -7.19
C ILE A 129 8.66 -6.67 -6.53
N ILE A 130 9.41 -7.50 -5.79
CA ILE A 130 8.85 -8.63 -5.02
C ILE A 130 7.86 -8.11 -3.97
N SER A 131 8.24 -7.08 -3.21
CA SER A 131 7.34 -6.41 -2.25
C SER A 131 6.04 -5.95 -2.93
N SER A 132 6.15 -5.20 -4.03
CA SER A 132 5.00 -4.71 -4.81
C SER A 132 4.08 -5.84 -5.28
N ALA A 133 4.63 -6.98 -5.71
CA ALA A 133 3.85 -8.15 -6.10
C ALA A 133 3.15 -8.85 -4.92
N ILE A 134 3.81 -8.95 -3.76
CA ILE A 134 3.20 -9.50 -2.53
C ILE A 134 2.09 -8.57 -2.03
N TYR A 135 2.31 -7.25 -2.07
CA TYR A 135 1.31 -6.26 -1.72
C TYR A 135 0.08 -6.33 -2.64
N ALA A 136 0.30 -6.55 -3.94
CA ALA A 136 -0.80 -6.81 -4.87
C ALA A 136 -1.58 -8.09 -4.52
N GLY A 137 -0.87 -9.15 -4.11
CA GLY A 137 -1.50 -10.37 -3.58
C GLY A 137 -2.34 -10.11 -2.34
N TYR A 138 -1.85 -9.28 -1.41
CA TYR A 138 -2.63 -8.80 -0.26
C TYR A 138 -3.91 -8.09 -0.71
N GLN A 139 -3.84 -7.19 -1.69
CA GLN A 139 -5.00 -6.45 -2.20
C GLN A 139 -6.04 -7.38 -2.83
N VAL A 140 -5.62 -8.33 -3.66
CA VAL A 140 -6.54 -9.30 -4.28
C VAL A 140 -7.14 -10.26 -3.25
N ALA A 141 -6.35 -10.74 -2.29
CA ALA A 141 -6.84 -11.57 -1.20
C ALA A 141 -7.85 -10.83 -0.32
N LEU A 142 -7.59 -9.54 -0.05
CA LEU A 142 -8.51 -8.65 0.65
C LEU A 142 -9.83 -8.52 -0.12
N GLN A 143 -9.78 -8.23 -1.43
CA GLN A 143 -10.96 -8.11 -2.29
C GLN A 143 -11.77 -9.41 -2.34
N LEU A 144 -11.11 -10.57 -2.41
CA LEU A 144 -11.76 -11.89 -2.39
C LEU A 144 -12.41 -12.21 -1.04
N ALA A 145 -11.78 -11.81 0.08
CA ALA A 145 -12.23 -12.18 1.41
C ALA A 145 -13.45 -11.36 1.87
N ILE A 146 -13.47 -10.08 1.51
CA ILE A 146 -14.45 -9.08 1.94
C ILE A 146 -15.56 -8.88 0.89
N GLY A 147 -15.24 -8.99 -0.41
CA GLY A 147 -16.13 -8.69 -1.51
C GLY A 147 -16.00 -7.24 -2.02
N GLU A 148 -16.36 -7.00 -3.29
CA GLU A 148 -16.20 -5.70 -3.97
C GLU A 148 -17.10 -4.59 -3.41
N ASP A 149 -18.25 -4.94 -2.82
CA ASP A 149 -19.30 -3.98 -2.43
C ASP A 149 -19.18 -3.46 -0.99
N VAL A 150 -18.23 -3.95 -0.20
CA VAL A 150 -18.12 -3.58 1.21
C VAL A 150 -17.27 -2.33 1.36
N THR A 151 -17.92 -1.18 1.23
CA THR A 151 -17.33 0.14 1.49
C THR A 151 -17.75 0.72 2.84
N ASP A 152 -18.27 -0.11 3.75
CA ASP A 152 -18.67 0.33 5.09
C ASP A 152 -17.46 0.80 5.89
N THR A 153 -17.51 2.08 6.28
CA THR A 153 -16.42 2.75 6.99
C THR A 153 -16.06 2.05 8.31
N SER A 154 -17.07 1.56 9.03
CA SER A 154 -16.90 0.83 10.27
C SER A 154 -16.16 -0.49 10.06
N THR A 155 -16.52 -1.27 9.03
CA THR A 155 -15.89 -2.56 8.73
C THR A 155 -14.45 -2.37 8.26
N LEU A 156 -14.19 -1.43 7.35
CA LEU A 156 -12.83 -1.20 6.84
C LEU A 156 -11.88 -0.67 7.92
N LEU A 157 -12.34 0.24 8.78
CA LEU A 157 -11.51 0.76 9.86
C LEU A 157 -11.35 -0.24 11.02
N THR A 158 -12.34 -1.13 11.24
CA THR A 158 -12.19 -2.28 12.17
C THR A 158 -11.17 -3.27 11.63
N LEU A 159 -11.23 -3.58 10.33
CA LEU A 159 -10.25 -4.43 9.66
C LEU A 159 -8.85 -3.83 9.75
N ALA A 160 -8.67 -2.55 9.41
CA ALA A 160 -7.38 -1.87 9.52
C ALA A 160 -6.81 -1.93 10.96
N GLY A 161 -7.68 -1.71 11.96
CA GLY A 161 -7.29 -1.84 13.38
C GLY A 161 -6.90 -3.26 13.79
N LEU A 162 -7.66 -4.27 13.35
CA LEU A 162 -7.34 -5.68 13.59
C LEU A 162 -6.04 -6.08 12.88
N CYS A 163 -5.83 -5.61 11.64
CA CYS A 163 -4.61 -5.87 10.91
C CYS A 163 -3.39 -5.31 11.65
N GLY A 164 -3.48 -4.08 12.17
CA GLY A 164 -2.43 -3.48 13.00
C GLY A 164 -2.18 -4.28 14.29
N LEU A 165 -3.25 -4.77 14.94
CA LEU A 165 -3.13 -5.59 16.15
C LEU A 165 -2.42 -6.92 15.87
N PHE A 166 -2.72 -7.59 14.75
CA PHE A 166 -2.07 -8.84 14.36
C PHE A 166 -0.63 -8.68 13.90
N THR A 167 -0.25 -7.48 13.46
CA THR A 167 1.13 -7.17 13.04
C THR A 167 2.05 -6.97 14.25
N PHE A 168 1.49 -6.59 15.41
CA PHE A 168 2.26 -6.26 16.61
C PHE A 168 3.11 -7.42 17.17
N PRO A 169 2.58 -8.65 17.37
CA PRO A 169 3.38 -9.76 17.90
C PRO A 169 4.50 -10.22 16.96
N PRO A 170 4.26 -10.43 15.65
CA PRO A 170 5.33 -10.70 14.69
C PRO A 170 6.38 -9.59 14.62
N TRP A 171 5.99 -8.33 14.75
CA TRP A 171 6.93 -7.20 14.76
C TRP A 171 7.87 -7.24 15.98
N ILE A 172 7.32 -7.49 17.18
CA ILE A 172 8.14 -7.68 18.39
C ILE A 172 9.10 -8.84 18.20
N LEU A 173 8.59 -9.99 17.76
CA LEU A 173 9.40 -11.19 17.54
C LEU A 173 10.49 -10.95 16.48
N GLY A 174 10.13 -10.32 15.36
CA GLY A 174 11.05 -9.95 14.29
C GLY A 174 12.17 -9.05 14.78
N THR A 175 11.84 -8.04 15.59
CA THR A 175 12.81 -7.12 16.19
C THR A 175 13.84 -7.84 17.06
N PHE A 176 13.41 -8.81 17.89
CA PHE A 176 14.33 -9.65 18.65
C PHE A 176 15.15 -10.59 17.76
N LEU A 177 14.55 -11.16 16.72
CA LEU A 177 15.25 -12.04 15.78
C LEU A 177 16.32 -11.31 14.98
N LEU A 178 16.05 -10.06 14.56
CA LEU A 178 17.00 -9.18 13.87
C LEU A 178 18.17 -8.80 14.78
N ALA A 179 17.88 -8.45 16.05
CA ALA A 179 18.88 -8.06 17.03
C ALA A 179 19.82 -9.22 17.45
N GLU A 180 19.34 -10.46 17.44
CA GLU A 180 20.13 -11.66 17.75
C GLU A 180 20.56 -12.42 16.48
N SER A 181 20.41 -11.82 15.30
CA SER A 181 20.68 -12.53 14.04
C SER A 181 22.20 -12.76 13.87
N PRO A 182 22.62 -13.99 13.52
CA PRO A 182 24.03 -14.30 13.26
C PRO A 182 24.51 -13.80 11.89
N PHE A 183 23.60 -13.25 11.07
CA PHE A 183 23.88 -12.76 9.74
C PHE A 183 24.15 -11.26 9.79
N SER A 184 25.36 -10.84 9.47
CA SER A 184 25.79 -9.43 9.54
C SER A 184 24.97 -8.47 8.66
N TRP A 185 24.28 -8.97 7.64
CA TRP A 185 23.42 -8.21 6.74
C TRP A 185 21.97 -8.10 7.23
N LEU A 186 21.59 -8.87 8.25
CA LEU A 186 20.26 -8.87 8.87
C LEU A 186 20.31 -8.32 10.31
N TYR A 187 21.50 -8.02 10.81
CA TYR A 187 21.70 -7.51 12.15
C TYR A 187 21.27 -6.04 12.22
N GLU A 188 20.25 -5.77 13.02
CA GLU A 188 19.80 -4.42 13.33
C GLU A 188 19.94 -4.16 14.83
N SER A 189 20.65 -3.08 15.19
CA SER A 189 20.82 -2.73 16.59
C SER A 189 19.50 -2.22 17.15
N LEU A 190 19.06 -2.82 18.26
CA LEU A 190 17.85 -2.41 18.99
C LEU A 190 18.00 -1.06 19.71
N ALA A 191 19.09 -0.34 19.45
CA ALA A 191 19.40 0.94 20.08
C ALA A 191 18.49 2.03 19.52
N PHE A 192 17.85 2.77 20.41
CA PHE A 192 17.11 3.96 20.04
C PHE A 192 18.07 5.00 19.42
N PRO A 193 17.62 5.81 18.44
CA PRO A 193 18.47 6.85 17.86
C PRO A 193 19.07 7.73 18.96
N GLY A 194 20.40 7.76 19.06
CA GLY A 194 21.09 8.55 20.09
C GLY A 194 21.04 10.06 19.86
N THR A 195 20.62 10.48 18.66
CA THR A 195 20.51 11.90 18.27
C THR A 195 19.07 12.38 18.44
N ALA A 196 18.90 13.60 18.97
CA ALA A 196 17.58 14.22 19.12
C ALA A 196 16.85 14.36 17.77
N GLU A 197 17.61 14.60 16.69
CA GLU A 197 17.11 14.64 15.31
C GLU A 197 16.55 13.29 14.86
N GLY A 198 17.26 12.19 15.14
CA GLY A 198 16.79 10.84 14.80
C GLY A 198 15.51 10.47 15.54
N VAL A 199 15.41 10.83 16.83
CA VAL A 199 14.19 10.64 17.62
C VAL A 199 13.02 11.46 17.06
N PHE A 200 13.26 12.72 16.66
CA PHE A 200 12.24 13.57 16.06
C PHE A 200 11.72 13.00 14.74
N LEU A 201 12.62 12.53 13.86
CA LEU A 201 12.25 11.88 12.59
C LEU A 201 11.46 10.58 12.82
N LEU A 202 11.86 9.77 13.80
CA LEU A 202 11.16 8.54 14.14
C LEU A 202 9.73 8.81 14.63
N ILE A 203 9.56 9.74 15.56
CA ILE A 203 8.25 10.10 16.11
C ILE A 203 7.35 10.72 15.04
N SER A 204 7.90 11.64 14.23
CA SER A 204 7.13 12.30 13.17
C SER A 204 6.71 11.33 12.06
N SER A 205 7.61 10.45 11.61
CA SER A 205 7.30 9.39 10.65
C SER A 205 6.23 8.43 11.18
N GLY A 206 6.37 7.99 12.44
CA GLY A 206 5.38 7.13 13.09
C GLY A 206 4.01 7.80 13.20
N ALA A 207 3.97 9.08 13.60
CA ALA A 207 2.72 9.84 13.68
C ALA A 207 2.05 10.02 12.31
N LEU A 208 2.82 10.38 11.28
CA LEU A 208 2.31 10.50 9.91
C LEU A 208 1.79 9.17 9.37
N THR A 209 2.46 8.06 9.68
CA THR A 209 2.01 6.71 9.32
C THR A 209 0.68 6.37 9.99
N VAL A 210 0.51 6.68 11.27
CA VAL A 210 -0.77 6.47 11.98
C VAL A 210 -1.89 7.30 11.35
N VAL A 211 -1.61 8.56 10.98
CA VAL A 211 -2.56 9.40 10.25
C VAL A 211 -2.91 8.76 8.91
N PHE A 212 -1.92 8.36 8.11
CA PHE A 212 -2.16 7.71 6.82
C PHE A 212 -3.03 6.46 6.97
N CYS A 213 -2.70 5.54 7.88
CA CYS A 213 -3.45 4.30 8.09
C CYS A 213 -4.89 4.53 8.60
N ALA A 214 -5.12 5.58 9.39
CA ALA A 214 -6.46 5.91 9.89
C ALA A 214 -7.33 6.60 8.82
N PHE A 215 -6.73 7.48 8.02
CA PHE A 215 -7.45 8.28 7.02
C PHE A 215 -7.60 7.56 5.68
N LEU A 216 -6.75 6.59 5.34
CA LEU A 216 -6.84 5.86 4.08
C LEU A 216 -8.18 5.12 3.91
N PRO A 217 -8.68 4.32 4.89
CA PRO A 217 -10.02 3.73 4.79
C PRO A 217 -11.13 4.79 4.67
N LEU A 218 -11.01 5.91 5.39
CA LEU A 218 -11.98 7.01 5.32
C LEU A 218 -11.99 7.65 3.93
N ALA A 219 -10.83 7.87 3.33
CA ALA A 219 -10.70 8.40 1.98
C ALA A 219 -11.38 7.49 0.96
N ILE A 220 -11.13 6.18 1.03
CA ILE A 220 -11.75 5.18 0.14
C ILE A 220 -13.27 5.22 0.25
N CYS A 221 -13.81 5.33 1.47
CA CYS A 221 -15.25 5.38 1.71
C CYS A 221 -15.91 6.69 1.27
N TRP A 222 -15.26 7.84 1.53
CA TRP A 222 -15.88 9.16 1.36
C TRP A 222 -15.70 9.77 -0.02
N THR A 223 -14.67 9.33 -0.74
CA THR A 223 -14.36 9.82 -2.09
C THR A 223 -14.66 8.73 -3.10
N SER A 224 -13.62 8.16 -3.70
CA SER A 224 -13.68 6.90 -4.41
C SER A 224 -12.32 6.21 -4.31
N PRO A 225 -12.25 4.89 -4.50
CA PRO A 225 -10.98 4.17 -4.62
C PRO A 225 -10.06 4.80 -5.68
N LEU A 226 -10.66 5.26 -6.79
CA LEU A 226 -9.93 5.90 -7.89
C LEU A 226 -9.29 7.23 -7.45
N GLU A 227 -10.06 8.11 -6.81
CA GLU A 227 -9.53 9.40 -6.33
C GLU A 227 -8.45 9.22 -5.27
N THR A 228 -8.64 8.25 -4.36
CA THR A 228 -7.64 7.88 -3.36
C THR A 228 -6.36 7.39 -4.03
N SER A 229 -6.48 6.58 -5.07
CA SER A 229 -5.33 6.04 -5.80
C SER A 229 -4.56 7.11 -6.59
N VAL A 230 -5.26 8.09 -7.18
CA VAL A 230 -4.61 9.27 -7.78
C VAL A 230 -3.85 10.09 -6.72
N GLY A 231 -4.36 10.19 -5.50
CA GLY A 231 -3.64 10.78 -4.37
C GLY A 231 -2.33 10.03 -4.06
N CYS A 232 -2.39 8.69 -4.00
CA CYS A 232 -1.21 7.85 -3.83
C CYS A 232 -0.20 7.99 -4.98
N MET A 233 -0.65 8.16 -6.23
CA MET A 233 0.23 8.41 -7.39
C MET A 233 1.04 9.69 -7.26
N LEU A 234 0.45 10.75 -6.69
CA LEU A 234 1.11 12.05 -6.52
C LEU A 234 2.30 11.98 -5.55
N THR A 235 2.42 10.89 -4.78
CA THR A 235 3.59 10.66 -3.93
C THR A 235 4.86 10.46 -4.74
N ILE A 236 4.81 9.98 -5.98
CA ILE A 236 6.00 9.78 -6.84
C ILE A 236 6.71 11.11 -7.16
N PRO A 237 6.05 12.12 -7.77
CA PRO A 237 6.73 13.40 -8.00
C PRO A 237 7.07 14.11 -6.70
N LEU A 238 6.25 13.96 -5.65
CA LEU A 238 6.51 14.61 -4.36
C LEU A 238 7.76 14.03 -3.67
N SER A 239 7.95 12.71 -3.69
CA SER A 239 9.15 12.06 -3.17
C SER A 239 10.38 12.44 -3.99
N GLY A 240 10.28 12.53 -5.32
CA GLY A 240 11.35 13.03 -6.18
C GLY A 240 11.79 14.46 -5.85
N ILE A 241 10.83 15.36 -5.58
CA ILE A 241 11.13 16.74 -5.16
C ILE A 241 11.80 16.73 -3.77
N MET A 242 11.30 15.94 -2.82
CA MET A 242 11.89 15.84 -1.48
C MET A 242 13.32 15.28 -1.52
N ASP A 243 13.56 14.21 -2.28
CA ASP A 243 14.89 13.62 -2.45
C ASP A 243 15.87 14.59 -3.12
N THR A 244 15.40 15.42 -4.05
CA THR A 244 16.23 16.45 -4.70
C THR A 244 16.54 17.61 -3.75
N CYS A 245 15.55 18.06 -2.96
CA CYS A 245 15.67 19.22 -2.08
C CYS A 245 16.46 18.90 -0.80
N ILE A 246 16.24 17.74 -0.19
CA ILE A 246 16.83 17.36 1.11
C ILE A 246 18.15 16.62 0.91
N HIS A 247 18.15 15.60 0.04
CA HIS A 247 19.30 14.71 -0.14
C HIS A 247 20.21 15.13 -1.30
N HIS A 248 19.87 16.20 -2.03
CA HIS A 248 20.59 16.66 -3.23
C HIS A 248 20.87 15.54 -4.25
N THR A 249 19.96 14.57 -4.30
CA THR A 249 20.04 13.44 -5.23
C THR A 249 19.91 13.95 -6.66
N LYS A 250 20.71 13.38 -7.56
CA LYS A 250 20.66 13.71 -8.98
C LYS A 250 19.98 12.56 -9.70
N PHE A 251 18.71 12.75 -10.04
CA PHE A 251 17.98 11.79 -10.87
C PHE A 251 18.45 11.86 -12.31
N SER A 252 18.70 10.69 -12.90
CA SER A 252 18.91 10.59 -14.34
C SER A 252 17.61 10.91 -15.08
N TRP A 253 17.71 11.46 -16.30
CA TRP A 253 16.52 11.80 -17.09
C TRP A 253 15.69 10.56 -17.42
N GLU A 254 16.33 9.38 -17.53
CA GLU A 254 15.69 8.08 -17.72
C GLU A 254 14.80 7.70 -16.54
N CYS A 255 15.20 8.02 -15.30
CA CYS A 255 14.41 7.76 -14.10
C CYS A 255 13.15 8.66 -14.06
N ILE A 256 13.27 9.90 -14.51
CA ILE A 256 12.12 10.81 -14.67
C ILE A 256 11.16 10.27 -15.72
N VAL A 257 11.67 9.86 -16.88
CA VAL A 257 10.87 9.24 -17.94
C VAL A 257 10.20 7.97 -17.43
N GLY A 258 10.92 7.12 -16.70
CA GLY A 258 10.40 5.91 -16.09
C GLY A 258 9.23 6.21 -15.14
N SER A 259 9.39 7.23 -14.29
CA SER A 259 8.35 7.67 -13.34
C SER A 259 7.08 8.15 -14.06
N VAL A 260 7.24 8.95 -15.11
CA VAL A 260 6.11 9.38 -15.97
C VAL A 260 5.43 8.18 -16.63
N LEU A 261 6.20 7.19 -17.06
CA LEU A 261 5.68 6.00 -17.71
C LEU A 261 4.88 5.11 -16.73
N VAL A 262 5.33 4.98 -15.47
CA VAL A 262 4.58 4.31 -14.40
C VAL A 262 3.25 5.02 -14.17
N MET A 263 3.27 6.34 -13.98
CA MET A 263 2.06 7.13 -13.76
C MET A 263 1.08 7.02 -14.94
N ALA A 264 1.59 7.09 -16.18
CA ALA A 264 0.78 6.96 -17.39
C ALA A 264 0.17 5.56 -17.51
N GLY A 265 0.95 4.50 -17.30
CA GLY A 265 0.47 3.11 -17.38
C GLY A 265 -0.61 2.83 -16.34
N PHE A 266 -0.44 3.33 -15.11
CA PHE A 266 -1.48 3.27 -14.09
C PHE A 266 -2.74 4.05 -14.49
N ALA A 267 -2.59 5.29 -14.96
CA ALA A 267 -3.75 6.09 -15.37
C ALA A 267 -4.56 5.39 -16.48
N ILE A 268 -3.89 4.73 -17.43
CA ILE A 268 -4.54 3.92 -18.46
C ILE A 268 -5.31 2.74 -17.86
N LEU A 269 -4.69 2.03 -16.90
CA LEU A 269 -5.29 0.87 -16.23
C LEU A 269 -6.56 1.28 -15.48
N GLU A 270 -6.49 2.34 -14.68
CA GLU A 270 -7.62 2.88 -13.92
C GLU A 270 -8.75 3.40 -14.81
N CYS A 271 -8.41 4.20 -15.83
CA CYS A 271 -9.41 4.71 -16.77
C CYS A 271 -10.12 3.57 -17.51
N SER A 272 -9.41 2.47 -17.78
CA SER A 272 -9.98 1.29 -18.41
C SER A 272 -10.88 0.50 -17.47
N THR A 273 -10.54 0.43 -16.19
CA THR A 273 -11.38 -0.18 -15.15
C THR A 273 -12.67 0.61 -14.96
N LYS A 274 -12.60 1.94 -14.84
CA LYS A 274 -13.78 2.82 -14.71
C LYS A 274 -14.77 2.66 -15.87
N LYS A 275 -14.28 2.63 -17.11
CA LYS A 275 -15.14 2.46 -18.30
C LYS A 275 -15.93 1.14 -18.27
N LYS A 276 -15.33 0.07 -17.73
CA LYS A 276 -15.99 -1.24 -17.60
C LYS A 276 -17.13 -1.19 -16.57
N THR A 277 -16.88 -0.61 -15.40
CA THR A 277 -17.91 -0.45 -14.35
C THR A 277 -19.11 0.36 -14.86
N ALA A 278 -18.85 1.47 -15.56
CA ALA A 278 -19.91 2.30 -16.15
C ALA A 278 -20.70 1.62 -17.28
N GLN A 279 -20.18 0.55 -17.89
CA GLN A 279 -20.88 -0.24 -18.91
C GLN A 279 -21.68 -1.41 -18.34
N GLN A 280 -21.36 -1.85 -17.10
CA GLN A 280 -22.06 -2.93 -16.41
C GLN A 280 -23.21 -2.44 -15.52
N GLU A 281 -23.22 -1.17 -15.10
CA GLU A 281 -24.40 -0.57 -14.49
C GLU A 281 -25.54 -0.44 -15.52
N PRO A 282 -26.72 -1.06 -15.30
CA PRO A 282 -27.87 -0.78 -16.15
C PRO A 282 -28.20 0.72 -16.05
N PRO A 283 -28.65 1.38 -17.13
CA PRO A 283 -29.08 2.77 -17.06
C PRO A 283 -30.19 2.84 -16.01
N THR A 284 -29.87 3.41 -14.86
CA THR A 284 -30.86 3.71 -13.83
C THR A 284 -31.87 4.62 -14.48
N ALA A 285 -33.08 4.09 -14.69
CA ALA A 285 -34.24 4.89 -15.00
C ALA A 285 -34.26 6.02 -13.97
N SER A 286 -34.20 7.25 -14.47
CA SER A 286 -34.34 8.47 -13.69
C SER A 286 -35.42 8.28 -12.63
N ALA A 287 -35.05 8.34 -11.35
CA ALA A 287 -35.95 8.34 -10.21
C ALA A 287 -36.73 9.67 -10.09
N TRP A 288 -37.23 10.16 -11.23
CA TRP A 288 -38.14 11.29 -11.39
C TRP A 288 -39.15 10.92 -12.48
N ALA A 289 -40.13 10.09 -12.11
CA ALA A 289 -41.41 9.93 -12.79
C ALA A 289 -42.47 9.64 -11.73
#